data_AF-A0A8S7UCQ4-F1
#
_entry.id   AF-A0A8S7UCQ4-F1
#
_cell.length_a   1.000
_cell.length_b   1.000
_cell.length_c   1.000
_cell.angle_alpha   90.00
_cell.angle_beta   90.00
_cell.angle_gamma   90.00
#
_symmetry.space_group_name_H-M   'P 1'
#
loop_
_entity.id
_entity.type
_entity.pdbx_description
1 polymer ?
#
loop_
_entity_poly.entity_id
_entity_poly.type
_entity_poly.pdbx_seq_one_letter_code
_entity_poly.pdbx_strand_id
1 'polypeptide(L)'
;MIVGMLGTMPFVASSIVVNTFNNFKRTSKRRVARHDVIGLKPVLEDIGPDLDEVSFNMRLDTTLGIVPLAALSLLRTMQSIQ
;
A
#
# COMPACT_ATOMS: atom_id res chain seq x y z
N MET A 1 -11.87 18.57 -4.01
CA MET A 1 -11.40 18.39 -2.62
C MET A 1 -10.21 17.44 -2.63
N ILE A 2 -9.11 17.82 -1.98
CA ILE A 2 -7.99 16.92 -1.74
C ILE A 2 -8.36 16.04 -0.54
N VAL A 3 -8.26 14.73 -0.69
CA VAL A 3 -8.66 13.75 0.32
C VAL A 3 -7.45 13.19 1.07
N GLY A 4 -6.29 13.13 0.42
CA GLY A 4 -5.05 12.63 1.00
C GLY A 4 -3.93 12.64 -0.03
N MET A 5 -2.74 12.19 0.34
CA MET A 5 -1.59 12.14 -0.56
C MET A 5 -0.78 10.87 -0.31
N LEU A 6 -0.30 10.23 -1.39
CA LEU A 6 0.68 9.15 -1.35
C LEU A 6 1.98 9.69 -1.92
N GLY A 7 2.94 9.99 -1.04
CA GLY A 7 4.18 10.68 -1.43
C GLY A 7 3.88 11.98 -2.19
N THR A 8 4.22 12.03 -3.48
CA THR A 8 3.98 13.17 -4.37
C THR A 8 2.67 13.07 -5.17
N MET A 9 1.93 11.97 -5.07
CA MET A 9 0.68 11.73 -5.78
C MET A 9 -0.53 12.14 -4.91
N PRO A 10 -1.26 13.22 -5.25
CA PRO A 10 -2.42 13.64 -4.48
C PRO A 10 -3.67 12.83 -4.83
N PHE A 11 -4.44 12.46 -3.82
CA PHE A 11 -5.78 11.90 -3.98
C PHE A 11 -6.81 13.04 -3.98
N VAL A 12 -7.56 13.15 -5.07
CA VAL A 12 -8.46 14.28 -5.33
C VAL A 12 -9.82 13.76 -5.78
N ALA A 13 -10.88 14.27 -5.15
CA ALA A 13 -12.25 14.07 -5.59
C ALA A 13 -12.90 15.43 -5.85
N SER A 14 -13.24 15.70 -7.10
CA SER A 14 -13.90 16.94 -7.54
C SER A 14 -14.78 16.66 -8.74
N SER A 15 -15.61 17.64 -9.12
CA SER A 15 -16.47 17.53 -10.30
C SER A 15 -15.71 17.47 -11.63
N ILE A 16 -14.40 17.77 -11.63
CA ILE A 16 -13.55 17.85 -12.82
C ILE A 16 -12.54 16.69 -12.85
N VAL A 17 -11.98 16.35 -11.68
CA VAL A 17 -10.94 15.33 -11.54
C VAL A 17 -11.27 14.39 -10.39
N VAL A 18 -11.19 13.08 -10.67
CA VAL A 18 -11.34 12.01 -9.69
C VAL A 18 -10.12 11.08 -9.73
N ASN A 19 -9.16 11.33 -8.84
CA ASN A 19 -7.94 10.56 -8.65
C ASN A 19 -7.94 9.93 -7.25
N THR A 20 -8.59 8.78 -7.10
CA THR A 20 -8.73 8.10 -5.81
C THR A 20 -8.43 6.61 -5.94
N PHE A 21 -8.15 5.97 -4.81
CA PHE A 21 -7.94 4.53 -4.73
C PHE A 21 -9.22 3.82 -4.25
N ASN A 22 -9.31 2.53 -4.54
CA ASN A 22 -10.34 1.64 -4.04
C ASN A 22 -9.70 0.36 -3.46
N ASN A 23 -10.46 -0.40 -2.67
CA ASN A 23 -10.04 -1.67 -2.07
C ASN A 23 -8.75 -1.57 -1.25
N PHE A 24 -8.62 -0.52 -0.43
CA PHE A 24 -7.48 -0.37 0.47
C PHE A 24 -7.44 -1.49 1.51
N LYS A 25 -6.31 -2.19 1.58
CA LYS A 25 -6.03 -3.24 2.56
C LYS A 25 -4.64 -3.01 3.16
N ARG A 26 -4.55 -3.03 4.48
CA ARG A 26 -3.29 -3.05 5.24
C ARG A 26 -3.21 -4.35 6.01
N THR A 27 -2.15 -5.11 5.79
CA THR A 27 -1.87 -6.36 6.50
C THR A 27 -0.60 -6.18 7.31
N SER A 28 -0.73 -6.31 8.62
CA SER A 28 0.40 -6.29 9.57
C SER A 28 0.62 -7.70 10.08
N LYS A 29 1.85 -8.21 9.93
CA LYS A 29 2.24 -9.53 10.44
C LYS A 29 3.27 -9.36 11.56
N ARG A 30 3.32 -10.35 12.45
CA ARG A 30 4.34 -10.47 13.49
C ARG A 30 5.14 -11.74 13.22
N ARG A 31 6.45 -11.63 13.26
CA ARG A 31 7.35 -12.76 13.03
C ARG A 31 7.49 -13.54 14.32
N VAL A 32 7.05 -14.80 14.29
CA VAL A 32 7.11 -15.71 15.44
C VAL A 32 7.96 -16.91 15.04
N ALA A 33 9.02 -17.17 15.80
CA ALA A 33 9.85 -18.38 15.66
C ALA A 33 9.17 -19.53 16.41
N ARG A 34 9.22 -20.72 15.82
CA ARG A 34 8.90 -21.97 16.51
C ARG A 34 10.19 -22.64 16.94
N HIS A 35 10.27 -22.97 18.22
CA HIS A 35 11.32 -23.80 18.76
C HIS A 35 10.72 -25.15 19.17
N ASP A 36 11.10 -26.20 18.44
CA ASP A 36 10.65 -27.56 18.71
C ASP A 36 11.51 -28.19 19.81
N VAL A 37 10.85 -28.56 20.92
CA VAL A 37 11.50 -29.19 22.06
C VAL A 37 11.09 -30.66 22.09
N ILE A 38 12.06 -31.58 22.03
CA ILE A 38 11.80 -33.02 21.98
C ILE A 38 11.00 -33.44 23.22
N GLY A 39 9.84 -34.07 23.01
CA GLY A 39 8.97 -34.57 24.07
C GLY A 39 8.12 -33.49 24.78
N LEU A 40 8.21 -32.23 24.38
CA LEU A 40 7.44 -31.12 24.94
C LEU A 40 6.68 -30.36 23.85
N LYS A 41 5.74 -29.50 24.29
CA LYS A 41 5.01 -28.63 23.37
C LYS A 41 5.98 -27.60 22.78
N PRO A 42 5.97 -27.39 21.45
CA PRO A 42 6.77 -26.34 20.81
C PRO A 42 6.52 -24.97 21.44
N VAL A 43 7.60 -24.24 21.68
CA VAL A 43 7.56 -22.88 22.24
C VAL A 43 7.57 -21.88 21.09
N LEU A 44 6.74 -20.84 21.22
CA LEU A 44 6.67 -19.73 20.27
C LEU A 44 7.47 -18.56 20.83
N GLU A 45 8.42 -18.05 20.05
CA GLU A 45 9.22 -16.87 20.39
C GLU A 45 8.86 -15.72 19.45
N ASP A 46 8.59 -14.54 20.01
CA ASP A 46 8.31 -13.34 19.24
C ASP A 46 9.62 -12.69 18.78
N ILE A 47 9.90 -12.78 17.48
CA ILE A 47 11.11 -12.22 16.84
C ILE A 47 10.91 -10.72 16.58
N GLY A 48 9.66 -10.25 16.59
CA GLY A 48 9.31 -8.84 16.38
C GLY A 48 8.36 -8.61 15.19
N PRO A 49 8.06 -7.35 14.90
CA PRO A 49 7.13 -6.98 13.83
C PRO A 49 7.70 -7.33 12.44
N ASP A 50 6.82 -7.80 11.56
CA ASP A 50 7.12 -7.94 10.14
C ASP A 50 6.89 -6.62 9.40
N LEU A 51 7.26 -6.57 8.12
CA LEU A 51 6.97 -5.41 7.29
C LEU A 51 5.46 -5.31 7.00
N ASP A 52 4.90 -4.12 7.21
CA ASP A 52 3.51 -3.85 6.89
C ASP A 52 3.30 -3.82 5.37
N GLU A 53 2.33 -4.59 4.89
CA GLU A 53 1.96 -4.62 3.49
C GLU A 53 0.68 -3.80 3.27
N VAL A 54 0.73 -2.85 2.35
CA VAL A 54 -0.42 -2.03 1.96
C VAL A 54 -0.70 -2.25 0.48
N SER A 55 -1.93 -2.61 0.15
CA SER A 55 -2.41 -2.79 -1.22
C SER A 55 -3.67 -1.98 -1.47
N PHE A 56 -3.78 -1.44 -2.68
CA PHE A 56 -4.96 -0.73 -3.16
C PHE A 56 -4.99 -0.76 -4.68
N ASN A 57 -6.17 -0.53 -5.25
CA ASN A 57 -6.37 -0.43 -6.68
C ASN A 57 -6.64 1.02 -7.06
N MET A 58 -6.03 1.49 -8.15
CA MET A 58 -6.28 2.83 -8.69
C MET A 58 -6.71 2.71 -10.14
N ARG A 59 -7.78 3.43 -10.50
CA ARG A 59 -8.24 3.53 -11.89
C ARG A 59 -7.73 4.84 -12.47
N LEU A 60 -6.85 4.75 -13.47
CA LEU A 60 -6.37 5.89 -14.23
C LEU A 60 -7.15 5.98 -15.53
N ASP A 61 -7.99 7.00 -15.64
CA ASP A 61 -8.93 7.14 -16.75
C ASP A 61 -9.00 8.59 -17.20
N THR A 62 -8.95 8.83 -18.52
CA THR A 62 -9.01 10.18 -19.10
C THR A 62 -10.37 10.82 -18.91
N THR A 63 -11.42 10.00 -18.84
CA THR A 63 -12.80 10.43 -18.56
C THR A 63 -12.96 11.06 -17.18
N LEU A 64 -12.05 10.76 -16.25
CA LEU A 64 -12.01 11.31 -14.90
C LEU A 64 -11.06 12.50 -14.75
N GLY A 65 -10.66 13.12 -15.87
CA GLY A 65 -9.83 14.33 -15.89
C GLY A 65 -8.36 14.07 -15.54
N ILE A 66 -7.89 12.82 -15.61
CA ILE A 66 -6.50 12.43 -15.32
C ILE A 66 -5.81 12.07 -16.61
N VAL A 67 -4.56 12.51 -16.79
CA VAL A 67 -3.68 12.01 -17.85
C VAL A 67 -2.95 10.76 -17.34
N PRO A 68 -3.31 9.54 -17.81
CA PRO A 68 -2.77 8.31 -17.23
C PRO A 68 -1.25 8.21 -17.34
N LEU A 69 -0.67 8.70 -18.44
CA LEU A 69 0.78 8.67 -18.66
C LEU A 69 1.54 9.51 -17.63
N ALA A 70 1.02 10.70 -17.29
CA ALA A 70 1.61 11.56 -16.27
C ALA A 70 1.52 10.91 -14.89
N ALA A 71 0.34 10.37 -14.52
CA ALA A 71 0.14 9.66 -13.27
C ALA A 71 1.07 8.43 -13.14
N LEU A 72 1.21 7.63 -14.20
CA LEU A 72 2.12 6.47 -14.22
C LEU A 72 3.59 6.89 -14.09
N SER A 73 3.99 8.01 -14.71
CA SER A 73 5.35 8.52 -14.60
C SER A 73 5.68 8.91 -13.15
N LEU A 74 4.76 9.59 -12.47
CA LEU A 74 4.89 9.96 -11.06
C LEU A 74 5.00 8.72 -10.17
N LEU A 75 4.10 7.74 -10.35
CA LEU A 75 4.13 6.49 -9.58
C LEU A 75 5.46 5.73 -9.78
N ARG A 76 6.00 5.71 -11.01
CA ARG A 76 7.29 5.08 -11.29
C ARG A 76 8.45 5.80 -10.61
N THR A 77 8.46 7.13 -10.61
CA THR A 77 9.52 7.89 -9.92
C THR A 77 9.53 7.62 -8.43
N MET A 78 8.34 7.48 -7.82
CA MET A 78 8.23 7.11 -6.40
C MET A 78 8.75 5.70 -6.13
N GLN A 79 8.45 4.73 -7.01
CA GLN A 79 8.93 3.36 -6.86
C GLN A 79 10.46 3.25 -7.02
N SER A 80 11.07 4.04 -7.90
CA SER A 80 12.53 4.00 -8.12
C SER A 80 13.37 4.66 -7.02
N ILE A 81 12.72 5.30 -6.03
CA ILE A 81 13.40 5.91 -4.88
C ILE A 81 13.56 4.91 -3.71
N GLN A 82 12.87 3.77 -3.75
CA GLN A 82 13.09 2.63 -2.85
C GLN A 82 14.29 1.79 -3.28
#